data_AF-A0A7H0GW89-F1
#
_entry.id   AF-A0A7H0GW89-F1
#
_cell.length_a   1.000
_cell.length_b   1.000
_cell.length_c   1.000
_cell.angle_alpha   90.00
_cell.angle_beta   90.00
_cell.angle_gamma   90.00
#
_symmetry.space_group_name_H-M   'P 1'
#
loop_
_entity.id
_entity.type
_entity.pdbx_description
1 polymer ?
#
loop_
_entity_poly.entity_id
_entity_poly.type
_entity_poly.pdbx_seq_one_letter_code
_entity_poly.pdbx_strand_id
1 'polypeptide(L)'
;MLKWLFSALAALLFCAPSASAYSVLTHQANIDSTFDVCLVPLIKSRFGAATREEWIEAKSYAYGGAIIQDMGFYPFGSKLFTNLTHYVRSGDFVRNLLDEAHDRNEYAFALGALAHYVADIKGHPAGTNVAMASVYPDLKAKFGSAITYHEAPVQHTQLEFAFDVVQLASGRYRSADYQSFIGFQVSKPVLERAFLKTYGLELGQVLANVDLAVGSYRFAVRQLIPIAARAAWHAERDEIRKLSPGPGAATICTGKVSGNIAASMALTTRSLGLEPGCYRWWCGCCPKLAPCSLSPSNCLLLRRKSCLRKASAS
;
A
#
# COMPACT_ATOMS: atom_id res chain seq x y z
N MET A 1 -19.79 -23.70 33.93
CA MET A 1 -20.15 -22.90 32.73
C MET A 1 -19.27 -21.65 32.57
N LEU A 2 -18.99 -20.90 33.64
CA LEU A 2 -18.17 -19.68 33.59
C LEU A 2 -16.72 -19.90 33.09
N LYS A 3 -16.06 -21.01 33.48
CA LYS A 3 -14.72 -21.37 33.01
C LYS A 3 -14.65 -21.62 31.49
N TRP A 4 -15.70 -22.20 30.90
CA TRP A 4 -15.79 -22.46 29.46
C TRP A 4 -16.05 -21.17 28.66
N LEU A 5 -16.81 -20.23 29.24
CA LEU A 5 -16.98 -18.87 28.68
C LEU A 5 -15.67 -18.09 28.68
N PHE A 6 -14.87 -18.16 29.75
CA PHE A 6 -13.54 -17.52 29.79
C PHE A 6 -12.55 -18.16 28.81
N SER A 7 -12.56 -19.49 28.64
CA SER A 7 -11.73 -20.17 27.65
C SER A 7 -12.15 -19.88 26.21
N ALA A 8 -13.46 -19.76 25.93
CA ALA A 8 -13.96 -19.37 24.61
C ALA A 8 -13.65 -17.90 24.28
N LEU A 9 -13.77 -17.00 25.26
CA LEU A 9 -13.40 -15.59 25.12
C LEU A 9 -11.89 -15.42 24.93
N ALA A 10 -11.07 -16.20 25.64
CA ALA A 10 -9.61 -16.24 25.44
C ALA A 10 -9.25 -16.80 24.06
N ALA A 11 -9.90 -17.86 23.58
CA ALA A 11 -9.68 -18.40 22.23
C ALA A 11 -10.07 -17.41 21.12
N LEU A 12 -11.13 -16.61 21.33
CA LEU A 12 -11.51 -15.49 20.45
C LEU A 12 -10.47 -14.35 20.45
N LEU A 13 -9.83 -14.06 21.60
CA LEU A 13 -8.77 -13.06 21.71
C LEU A 13 -7.43 -13.52 21.09
N PHE A 14 -7.17 -14.83 21.01
CA PHE A 14 -5.97 -15.39 20.35
C PHE A 14 -6.12 -15.61 18.83
N CYS A 15 -7.31 -15.36 18.26
CA CYS A 15 -7.55 -15.36 16.82
C CYS A 15 -7.60 -13.95 16.19
N ALA A 16 -7.04 -12.94 16.87
CA ALA A 16 -6.90 -11.61 16.27
C ALA A 16 -6.03 -11.71 15.00
N PRO A 17 -6.52 -11.29 13.82
CA PRO A 17 -5.72 -11.28 12.61
C PRO A 17 -4.49 -10.39 12.83
N SER A 18 -3.32 -10.84 12.38
CA SER A 18 -2.14 -9.98 12.31
C SER A 18 -2.49 -8.76 11.44
N ALA A 19 -2.42 -7.58 12.05
CA ALA A 19 -2.68 -6.32 11.39
C ALA A 19 -1.62 -6.13 10.28
N SER A 20 -2.03 -6.14 9.01
CA SER A 20 -1.15 -5.82 7.88
C SER A 20 -1.07 -4.32 7.78
N ALA A 21 0.06 -3.75 8.14
CA ALA A 21 0.31 -2.34 7.87
C ALA A 21 0.61 -2.09 6.40
N TYR A 22 0.40 -0.83 6.00
CA TYR A 22 0.50 -0.39 4.62
C TYR A 22 1.63 0.62 4.53
N SER A 23 2.60 0.28 3.71
CA SER A 23 3.83 1.02 3.46
C SER A 23 4.01 1.18 1.95
N VAL A 24 4.98 1.99 1.53
CA VAL A 24 5.20 2.31 0.11
C VAL A 24 5.25 1.05 -0.76
N LEU A 25 6.07 0.06 -0.39
CA LEU A 25 6.16 -1.16 -1.21
C LEU A 25 4.94 -2.10 -1.03
N THR A 26 4.19 -1.97 0.07
CA THR A 26 2.91 -2.67 0.24
C THR A 26 1.91 -2.23 -0.84
N HIS A 27 1.88 -0.95 -1.21
CA HIS A 27 1.01 -0.48 -2.28
C HIS A 27 1.34 -1.14 -3.63
N GLN A 28 2.62 -1.31 -3.95
CA GLN A 28 3.03 -2.07 -5.15
C GLN A 28 2.69 -3.55 -5.02
N ALA A 29 2.84 -4.14 -3.82
CA ALA A 29 2.48 -5.54 -3.55
C ALA A 29 0.97 -5.80 -3.73
N ASN A 30 0.12 -4.80 -3.45
CA ASN A 30 -1.31 -4.88 -3.75
C ASN A 30 -1.56 -4.97 -5.24
N ILE A 31 -0.87 -4.17 -6.04
CA ILE A 31 -0.94 -4.28 -7.51
C ILE A 31 -0.45 -5.65 -7.94
N ASP A 32 0.67 -6.14 -7.42
CA ASP A 32 1.18 -7.48 -7.73
C ASP A 32 0.17 -8.59 -7.50
N SER A 33 -0.56 -8.51 -6.39
CA SER A 33 -1.53 -9.52 -5.97
C SER A 33 -2.85 -9.43 -6.72
N THR A 34 -3.18 -8.26 -7.28
CA THR A 34 -4.48 -7.98 -7.91
C THR A 34 -4.39 -7.77 -9.42
N PHE A 35 -3.19 -7.67 -10.00
CA PHE A 35 -3.03 -7.27 -11.40
C PHE A 35 -3.77 -8.20 -12.37
N ASP A 36 -3.45 -9.48 -12.36
CA ASP A 36 -4.02 -10.44 -13.32
C ASP A 36 -5.49 -10.77 -13.02
N VAL A 37 -5.87 -10.78 -11.74
CA VAL A 37 -7.19 -11.22 -11.27
C VAL A 37 -8.23 -10.08 -11.26
N CYS A 38 -7.80 -8.83 -11.11
CA CYS A 38 -8.69 -7.67 -10.98
C CYS A 38 -8.42 -6.62 -12.07
N LEU A 39 -7.19 -6.12 -12.20
CA LEU A 39 -6.89 -5.00 -13.09
C LEU A 39 -6.97 -5.40 -14.56
N VAL A 40 -6.37 -6.53 -14.95
CA VAL A 40 -6.38 -7.02 -16.34
C VAL A 40 -7.80 -7.20 -16.87
N PRO A 41 -8.76 -7.85 -16.17
CA PRO A 41 -10.15 -7.89 -16.62
C PRO A 41 -10.79 -6.53 -16.84
N LEU A 42 -10.59 -5.57 -15.91
CA LEU A 42 -11.15 -4.22 -16.04
C LEU A 42 -10.56 -3.48 -17.23
N ILE A 43 -9.24 -3.54 -17.40
CA ILE A 43 -8.56 -2.88 -18.49
C ILE A 43 -8.96 -3.49 -19.83
N LYS A 44 -9.04 -4.83 -19.90
CA LYS A 44 -9.53 -5.55 -21.09
C LYS A 44 -10.96 -5.17 -21.46
N SER A 45 -11.85 -4.97 -20.47
CA SER A 45 -13.23 -4.59 -20.76
C SER A 45 -13.38 -3.21 -21.40
N ARG A 46 -12.43 -2.29 -21.18
CA ARG A 46 -12.49 -0.91 -21.72
C ARG A 46 -11.61 -0.71 -22.94
N PHE A 47 -10.44 -1.34 -22.99
CA PHE A 47 -9.41 -1.11 -24.01
C PHE A 47 -8.99 -2.37 -24.79
N GLY A 48 -9.65 -3.50 -24.55
CA GLY A 48 -9.42 -4.74 -25.30
C GLY A 48 -8.18 -5.53 -24.87
N ALA A 49 -7.83 -6.52 -25.68
CA ALA A 49 -6.63 -7.35 -25.46
C ALA A 49 -5.34 -6.55 -25.70
N ALA A 50 -4.23 -7.04 -25.14
CA ALA A 50 -2.91 -6.43 -25.29
C ALA A 50 -1.83 -7.51 -25.34
N THR A 51 -0.67 -7.18 -25.91
CA THR A 51 0.52 -8.03 -25.90
C THR A 51 1.16 -8.13 -24.51
N ARG A 52 2.15 -8.99 -24.36
CA ARG A 52 2.86 -9.17 -23.09
C ARG A 52 3.56 -7.89 -22.64
N GLU A 53 4.21 -7.20 -23.58
CA GLU A 53 4.98 -5.97 -23.39
C GLU A 53 4.05 -4.84 -22.97
N GLU A 54 2.90 -4.74 -23.64
CA GLU A 54 1.86 -3.79 -23.32
C GLU A 54 1.25 -4.00 -21.91
N TRP A 55 1.09 -5.25 -21.47
CA TRP A 55 0.67 -5.54 -20.08
C TRP A 55 1.76 -5.19 -19.06
N ILE A 56 3.04 -5.38 -19.40
CA ILE A 56 4.16 -4.96 -18.55
C ILE A 56 4.15 -3.44 -18.40
N GLU A 57 3.99 -2.71 -19.51
CA GLU A 57 3.90 -1.26 -19.50
C GLU A 57 2.70 -0.79 -18.66
N ALA A 58 1.50 -1.34 -18.88
CA ALA A 58 0.32 -1.00 -18.10
C ALA A 58 0.54 -1.25 -16.59
N LYS A 59 1.19 -2.36 -16.22
CA LYS A 59 1.51 -2.64 -14.81
C LYS A 59 2.44 -1.60 -14.20
N SER A 60 3.40 -1.09 -14.97
CA SER A 60 4.32 -0.04 -14.53
C SER A 60 3.60 1.27 -14.19
N TYR A 61 2.52 1.58 -14.92
CA TYR A 61 1.63 2.71 -14.64
C TYR A 61 0.75 2.44 -13.42
N ALA A 62 0.23 1.22 -13.27
CA ALA A 62 -0.52 0.83 -12.06
C ALA A 62 0.34 0.96 -10.79
N TYR A 63 1.63 0.64 -10.84
CA TYR A 63 2.54 0.91 -9.73
C TYR A 63 2.69 2.40 -9.42
N GLY A 64 2.85 3.25 -10.44
CA GLY A 64 2.92 4.69 -10.22
C GLY A 64 1.63 5.27 -9.64
N GLY A 65 0.48 4.76 -10.08
CA GLY A 65 -0.80 5.12 -9.51
C GLY A 65 -0.94 4.69 -8.06
N ALA A 66 -0.43 3.51 -7.69
CA ALA A 66 -0.58 2.96 -6.34
C ALA A 66 0.10 3.76 -5.22
N ILE A 67 0.94 4.74 -5.55
CA ILE A 67 1.62 5.60 -4.58
C ILE A 67 1.43 7.09 -4.95
N ILE A 68 0.56 7.42 -5.93
CA ILE A 68 0.56 8.79 -6.47
C ILE A 68 0.16 9.82 -5.42
N GLN A 69 -0.82 9.50 -4.55
CA GLN A 69 -1.30 10.41 -3.51
C GLN A 69 -0.18 10.79 -2.51
N ASP A 70 0.83 9.94 -2.34
CA ASP A 70 1.98 10.18 -1.47
C ASP A 70 3.11 10.99 -2.12
N MET A 71 2.97 11.37 -3.40
CA MET A 71 4.01 12.08 -4.16
C MET A 71 4.52 13.33 -3.42
N GLY A 72 3.68 13.99 -2.62
CA GLY A 72 4.04 15.17 -1.84
C GLY A 72 5.06 14.95 -0.73
N PHE A 73 5.34 13.70 -0.34
CA PHE A 73 6.36 13.35 0.63
C PHE A 73 7.75 13.10 0.02
N TYR A 74 7.85 13.11 -1.31
CA TYR A 74 9.11 12.94 -2.03
C TYR A 74 9.76 14.29 -2.36
N PRO A 75 11.06 14.33 -2.70
CA PRO A 75 11.75 15.58 -3.05
C PRO A 75 10.98 16.38 -4.10
N PHE A 76 10.93 17.71 -3.95
CA PHE A 76 10.19 18.62 -4.85
C PHE A 76 8.68 18.36 -4.96
N GLY A 77 8.13 17.43 -4.19
CA GLY A 77 6.71 17.22 -4.03
C GLY A 77 6.03 18.35 -3.25
N SER A 78 4.71 18.26 -3.12
CA SER A 78 3.89 19.22 -2.39
C SER A 78 3.02 18.53 -1.35
N LYS A 79 3.21 18.88 -0.07
CA LYS A 79 2.31 18.43 1.00
C LYS A 79 0.86 18.84 0.74
N LEU A 80 0.63 19.97 0.06
CA LEU A 80 -0.70 20.39 -0.34
C LEU A 80 -1.32 19.39 -1.33
N PHE A 81 -0.57 18.94 -2.33
CA PHE A 81 -1.03 17.90 -3.27
C PHE A 81 -1.44 16.62 -2.52
N THR A 82 -0.59 16.12 -1.63
CA THR A 82 -0.87 14.93 -0.83
C THR A 82 -2.08 15.14 0.08
N ASN A 83 -2.18 16.28 0.77
CA ASN A 83 -3.32 16.55 1.65
C ASN A 83 -4.64 16.64 0.88
N LEU A 84 -4.64 17.26 -0.31
CA LEU A 84 -5.84 17.30 -1.16
C LEU A 84 -6.24 15.88 -1.55
N THR A 85 -5.31 15.12 -2.13
CA THR A 85 -5.58 13.79 -2.68
C THR A 85 -5.91 12.73 -1.62
N HIS A 86 -5.49 12.92 -0.36
CA HIS A 86 -5.84 12.06 0.77
C HIS A 86 -7.11 12.47 1.50
N TYR A 87 -7.30 13.77 1.76
CA TYR A 87 -8.28 14.23 2.76
C TYR A 87 -9.42 15.08 2.18
N VAL A 88 -9.29 15.60 0.96
CA VAL A 88 -10.30 16.49 0.38
C VAL A 88 -10.84 15.85 -0.88
N ARG A 89 -12.11 15.42 -0.86
CA ARG A 89 -12.76 14.80 -2.03
C ARG A 89 -11.93 13.68 -2.69
N SER A 90 -11.18 12.91 -1.88
CA SER A 90 -10.24 11.90 -2.36
C SER A 90 -10.90 10.81 -3.21
N GLY A 91 -12.14 10.42 -2.88
CA GLY A 91 -12.95 9.52 -3.71
C GLY A 91 -13.32 10.12 -5.08
N ASP A 92 -13.58 11.43 -5.15
CA ASP A 92 -13.87 12.12 -6.42
C ASP A 92 -12.60 12.27 -7.27
N PHE A 93 -11.44 12.49 -6.65
CA PHE A 93 -10.15 12.49 -7.34
C PHE A 93 -9.89 11.16 -8.04
N VAL A 94 -10.09 10.04 -7.34
CA VAL A 94 -9.95 8.70 -7.91
C VAL A 94 -11.00 8.45 -8.99
N ARG A 95 -12.26 8.85 -8.78
CA ARG A 95 -13.31 8.74 -9.81
C ARG A 95 -12.92 9.51 -11.07
N ASN A 96 -12.48 10.75 -10.92
CA ASN A 96 -12.06 11.59 -12.05
C ASN A 96 -10.84 11.01 -12.78
N LEU A 97 -9.88 10.39 -12.07
CA LEU A 97 -8.78 9.65 -12.73
C LEU A 97 -9.31 8.52 -13.61
N LEU A 98 -10.30 7.76 -13.13
CA LEU A 98 -10.90 6.66 -13.87
C LEU A 98 -11.71 7.16 -15.07
N ASP A 99 -12.50 8.22 -14.89
CA ASP A 99 -13.34 8.79 -15.94
C ASP A 99 -12.50 9.42 -17.05
N GLU A 100 -11.46 10.18 -16.68
CA GLU A 100 -10.57 10.89 -17.61
C GLU A 100 -9.54 9.99 -18.30
N ALA A 101 -9.46 8.70 -17.97
CA ALA A 101 -8.53 7.78 -18.61
C ALA A 101 -8.93 7.47 -20.06
N HIS A 102 -8.07 7.82 -21.01
CA HIS A 102 -8.31 7.69 -22.46
C HIS A 102 -7.60 6.49 -23.10
N ASP A 103 -6.66 5.87 -22.39
CA ASP A 103 -5.96 4.68 -22.85
C ASP A 103 -5.71 3.67 -21.73
N ARG A 104 -5.15 2.50 -22.12
CA ARG A 104 -4.80 1.40 -21.23
C ARG A 104 -3.87 1.81 -20.08
N ASN A 105 -2.89 2.66 -20.35
CA ASN A 105 -1.85 3.04 -19.40
C ASN A 105 -2.39 4.08 -18.41
N GLU A 106 -3.14 5.07 -18.89
CA GLU A 106 -3.88 6.02 -18.04
C GLU A 106 -4.87 5.30 -17.13
N TYR A 107 -5.59 4.31 -17.66
CA TYR A 107 -6.56 3.56 -16.86
C TYR A 107 -5.89 2.63 -15.86
N ALA A 108 -4.77 2.00 -16.22
CA ALA A 108 -3.96 1.23 -15.28
C ALA A 108 -3.42 2.12 -14.15
N PHE A 109 -2.95 3.33 -14.46
CA PHE A 109 -2.54 4.33 -13.48
C PHE A 109 -3.70 4.71 -12.55
N ALA A 110 -4.88 4.99 -13.09
CA ALA A 110 -6.08 5.31 -12.31
C ALA A 110 -6.52 4.15 -11.40
N LEU A 111 -6.47 2.91 -11.88
CA LEU A 111 -6.74 1.72 -11.06
C LEU A 111 -5.68 1.51 -9.96
N GLY A 112 -4.43 1.90 -10.22
CA GLY A 112 -3.40 2.01 -9.19
C GLY A 112 -3.79 2.98 -8.09
N ALA A 113 -4.20 4.20 -8.45
CA ALA A 113 -4.64 5.22 -7.51
C ALA A 113 -5.88 4.79 -6.72
N LEU A 114 -6.80 4.04 -7.33
CA LEU A 114 -7.91 3.40 -6.64
C LEU A 114 -7.43 2.35 -5.63
N ALA A 115 -6.47 1.50 -5.99
CA ALA A 115 -5.90 0.52 -5.07
C ALA A 115 -5.27 1.19 -3.85
N HIS A 116 -4.57 2.32 -4.06
CA HIS A 116 -4.06 3.17 -2.99
C HIS A 116 -5.17 3.67 -2.08
N TYR A 117 -6.19 4.33 -2.65
CA TYR A 117 -7.32 4.87 -1.89
C TYR A 117 -8.02 3.79 -1.03
N VAL A 118 -8.25 2.60 -1.58
CA VAL A 118 -8.88 1.49 -0.85
C VAL A 118 -7.95 0.95 0.25
N ALA A 119 -6.67 0.83 -0.06
CA ALA A 119 -5.64 0.42 0.90
C ALA A 119 -5.58 1.36 2.10
N ASP A 120 -5.72 2.67 1.89
CA ASP A 120 -5.65 3.63 2.98
C ASP A 120 -6.89 3.62 3.86
N ILE A 121 -8.08 3.65 3.26
CA ILE A 121 -9.33 3.73 4.04
C ILE A 121 -9.69 2.41 4.75
N LYS A 122 -9.18 1.27 4.27
CA LYS A 122 -9.44 -0.05 4.88
C LYS A 122 -8.24 -0.64 5.58
N GLY A 123 -7.07 -0.49 4.98
CA GLY A 123 -5.83 -1.11 5.40
C GLY A 123 -5.18 -0.43 6.60
N HIS A 124 -5.01 0.90 6.57
CA HIS A 124 -4.42 1.61 7.71
C HIS A 124 -5.17 1.39 9.02
N PRO A 125 -6.52 1.52 9.09
CA PRO A 125 -7.25 1.27 10.33
C PRO A 125 -7.10 -0.15 10.88
N ALA A 126 -7.09 -1.16 9.99
CA ALA A 126 -6.99 -2.56 10.39
C ALA A 126 -5.54 -3.04 10.60
N GLY A 127 -4.58 -2.23 10.18
CA GLY A 127 -3.19 -2.57 9.95
C GLY A 127 -2.26 -1.72 10.78
N THR A 128 -1.79 -0.64 10.15
CA THR A 128 -0.80 0.27 10.71
C THR A 128 -1.29 0.86 12.03
N ASN A 129 -2.56 1.31 12.10
CA ASN A 129 -3.07 1.99 13.29
C ASN A 129 -3.12 1.07 14.52
N VAL A 130 -3.42 -0.22 14.33
CA VAL A 130 -3.41 -1.23 15.39
C VAL A 130 -1.99 -1.63 15.77
N ALA A 131 -1.10 -1.77 14.78
CA ALA A 131 0.29 -2.11 15.00
C ALA A 131 1.05 -1.01 15.78
N MET A 132 0.73 0.26 15.54
CA MET A 132 1.31 1.42 16.25
C MET A 132 1.23 1.28 17.77
N ALA A 133 0.07 0.87 18.29
CA ALA A 133 -0.12 0.69 19.73
C ALA A 133 0.75 -0.43 20.32
N SER A 134 1.13 -1.42 19.51
CA SER A 134 1.99 -2.53 19.93
C SER A 134 3.47 -2.15 19.90
N VAL A 135 3.90 -1.34 18.93
CA VAL A 135 5.29 -0.92 18.76
C VAL A 135 5.66 0.27 19.64
N TYR A 136 4.70 1.15 19.95
CA TYR A 136 4.91 2.37 20.73
C TYR A 136 4.02 2.43 21.99
N PRO A 137 4.41 1.75 23.09
CA PRO A 137 3.62 1.70 24.33
C PRO A 137 3.30 3.07 24.93
N ASP A 138 4.22 4.03 24.79
CA ASP A 138 4.03 5.39 25.31
C ASP A 138 2.95 6.14 24.52
N LEU A 139 2.86 5.90 23.20
CA LEU A 139 1.78 6.44 22.36
C LEU A 139 0.47 5.71 22.60
N LYS A 140 0.50 4.39 22.86
CA LYS A 140 -0.68 3.63 23.27
C LYS A 140 -1.29 4.18 24.57
N ALA A 141 -0.45 4.52 25.54
CA ALA A 141 -0.90 5.13 26.79
C ALA A 141 -1.60 6.47 26.57
N LYS A 142 -1.23 7.21 25.52
CA LYS A 142 -1.77 8.52 25.19
C LYS A 142 -3.03 8.47 24.30
N PHE A 143 -3.04 7.61 23.28
CA PHE A 143 -4.04 7.62 22.21
C PHE A 143 -4.90 6.34 22.14
N GLY A 144 -4.55 5.32 22.91
CA GLY A 144 -5.30 4.05 22.95
C GLY A 144 -4.78 2.99 21.97
N SER A 145 -5.65 2.05 21.62
CA SER A 145 -5.27 0.82 20.88
C SER A 145 -5.20 0.98 19.36
N ALA A 146 -5.66 2.10 18.82
CA ALA A 146 -5.56 2.43 17.41
C ALA A 146 -5.03 3.87 17.30
N ILE A 147 -3.87 4.05 16.68
CA ILE A 147 -3.18 5.33 16.60
C ILE A 147 -3.10 5.71 15.12
N THR A 148 -3.70 6.83 14.77
CA THR A 148 -3.78 7.33 13.40
C THR A 148 -2.51 8.08 12.99
N TYR A 149 -2.32 8.27 11.68
CA TYR A 149 -1.25 9.11 11.15
C TYR A 149 -1.27 10.52 11.74
N HIS A 150 -2.47 11.10 11.91
CA HIS A 150 -2.64 12.44 12.48
C HIS A 150 -2.10 12.55 13.92
N GLU A 151 -2.22 11.49 14.71
CA GLU A 151 -1.79 11.50 16.13
C GLU A 151 -0.27 11.31 16.29
N ALA A 152 0.37 10.59 15.37
CA ALA A 152 1.78 10.23 15.48
C ALA A 152 2.48 10.06 14.10
N PRO A 153 2.58 11.12 13.28
CA PRO A 153 2.98 11.00 11.87
C PRO A 153 4.40 10.46 11.69
N VAL A 154 5.33 10.85 12.56
CA VAL A 154 6.73 10.39 12.51
C VAL A 154 6.82 8.89 12.78
N GLN A 155 6.16 8.41 13.84
CA GLN A 155 6.16 7.00 14.22
C GLN A 155 5.40 6.15 13.21
N HIS A 156 4.37 6.72 12.59
CA HIS A 156 3.61 6.09 11.53
C HIS A 156 4.51 5.80 10.32
N THR A 157 5.23 6.81 9.82
CA THR A 157 6.20 6.61 8.72
C THR A 157 7.34 5.67 9.09
N GLN A 158 7.85 5.72 10.33
CA GLN A 158 8.89 4.79 10.80
C GLN A 158 8.40 3.34 10.78
N LEU A 159 7.19 3.12 11.27
CA LEU A 159 6.58 1.80 11.33
C LEU A 159 6.34 1.25 9.92
N GLU A 160 5.81 2.05 9.01
CA GLU A 160 5.59 1.69 7.60
C GLU A 160 6.90 1.32 6.91
N PHE A 161 7.97 2.10 7.11
CA PHE A 161 9.28 1.76 6.58
C PHE A 161 9.82 0.45 7.17
N ALA A 162 9.62 0.21 8.47
CA ALA A 162 10.01 -1.06 9.10
C ALA A 162 9.26 -2.25 8.49
N PHE A 163 7.99 -2.09 8.13
CA PHE A 163 7.25 -3.12 7.40
C PHE A 163 7.87 -3.40 6.03
N ASP A 164 8.25 -2.37 5.27
CA ASP A 164 8.95 -2.56 4.00
C ASP A 164 10.25 -3.35 4.14
N VAL A 165 11.05 -3.04 5.16
CA VAL A 165 12.30 -3.77 5.46
C VAL A 165 12.02 -5.25 5.76
N VAL A 166 11.05 -5.55 6.63
CA VAL A 166 10.74 -6.92 7.05
C VAL A 166 10.13 -7.73 5.89
N GLN A 167 9.26 -7.13 5.09
CA GLN A 167 8.62 -7.81 3.95
C GLN A 167 9.60 -8.07 2.80
N LEU A 168 10.51 -7.13 2.52
CA LEU A 168 11.63 -7.36 1.60
C LEU A 168 12.56 -8.47 2.11
N ALA A 169 12.95 -8.41 3.38
CA ALA A 169 13.85 -9.38 3.98
C ALA A 169 13.28 -10.81 4.00
N SER A 170 11.98 -10.94 4.19
CA SER A 170 11.28 -12.23 4.20
C SER A 170 10.97 -12.77 2.80
N GLY A 171 11.38 -12.07 1.74
CA GLY A 171 11.15 -12.47 0.35
C GLY A 171 9.67 -12.45 -0.06
N ARG A 172 8.83 -11.70 0.67
CA ARG A 172 7.38 -11.61 0.42
C ARG A 172 7.01 -10.64 -0.68
N TYR A 173 7.81 -9.60 -0.84
CA TYR A 173 7.71 -8.74 -2.01
C TYR A 173 8.43 -9.38 -3.19
N ARG A 174 7.98 -9.01 -4.39
CA ARG A 174 8.72 -9.31 -5.61
C ARG A 174 10.12 -8.72 -5.52
N SER A 175 11.07 -9.39 -6.17
CA SER A 175 12.47 -8.95 -6.14
C SER A 175 12.63 -7.54 -6.73
N ALA A 176 13.71 -6.87 -6.34
CA ALA A 176 14.07 -5.58 -6.93
C ALA A 176 14.24 -5.70 -8.46
N ASP A 177 14.77 -6.84 -8.95
CA ASP A 177 14.90 -7.11 -10.38
C ASP A 177 13.54 -7.21 -11.07
N TYR A 178 12.56 -7.85 -10.42
CA TYR A 178 11.18 -7.91 -10.93
C TYR A 178 10.56 -6.51 -11.00
N GLN A 179 10.68 -5.72 -9.94
CA GLN A 179 10.16 -4.36 -9.92
C GLN A 179 10.87 -3.45 -10.94
N SER A 180 12.17 -3.63 -11.13
CA SER A 180 12.95 -2.93 -12.15
C SER A 180 12.51 -3.32 -13.56
N PHE A 181 12.30 -4.61 -13.80
CA PHE A 181 11.81 -5.16 -15.07
C PHE A 181 10.41 -4.63 -15.42
N ILE A 182 9.49 -4.58 -14.45
CA ILE A 182 8.16 -3.98 -14.67
C ILE A 182 8.28 -2.47 -14.85
N GLY A 183 9.14 -1.80 -14.09
CA GLY A 183 9.30 -0.35 -14.12
C GLY A 183 8.28 0.38 -13.24
N PHE A 184 8.32 1.71 -13.29
CA PHE A 184 7.44 2.59 -12.51
C PHE A 184 7.22 3.88 -13.29
N GLN A 185 5.98 4.08 -13.73
CA GLN A 185 5.59 5.17 -14.65
C GLN A 185 4.46 5.98 -14.04
N VAL A 186 4.47 7.29 -14.31
CA VAL A 186 3.41 8.22 -13.91
C VAL A 186 2.75 8.75 -15.18
N SER A 187 1.44 8.59 -15.29
CA SER A 187 0.70 9.20 -16.39
C SER A 187 0.32 10.64 -16.02
N LYS A 188 1.16 11.59 -16.42
CA LYS A 188 0.92 13.03 -16.17
C LYS A 188 -0.38 13.55 -16.81
N PRO A 189 -0.72 13.22 -18.06
CA PRO A 189 -1.89 13.83 -18.71
C PRO A 189 -3.21 13.54 -17.96
N VAL A 190 -3.48 12.28 -17.58
CA VAL A 190 -4.67 11.96 -16.79
C VAL A 190 -4.62 12.55 -15.38
N LEU A 191 -3.43 12.63 -14.77
CA LEU A 191 -3.25 13.24 -13.45
C LEU A 191 -3.62 14.74 -13.49
N GLU A 192 -3.18 15.47 -14.50
CA GLU A 192 -3.49 16.89 -14.68
C GLU A 192 -4.98 17.12 -14.91
N ARG A 193 -5.61 16.37 -15.84
CA ARG A 193 -7.04 16.47 -16.11
C ARG A 193 -7.89 16.16 -14.88
N ALA A 194 -7.59 15.06 -14.20
CA ALA A 194 -8.35 14.64 -13.02
C ALA A 194 -8.16 15.60 -11.83
N PHE A 195 -6.94 16.11 -11.62
CA PHE A 195 -6.66 17.06 -10.54
C PHE A 195 -7.40 18.38 -10.76
N LEU A 196 -7.33 18.93 -11.98
CA LEU A 196 -8.09 20.13 -12.36
C LEU A 196 -9.59 19.93 -12.21
N LYS A 197 -10.13 18.82 -12.71
CA LYS A 197 -11.56 18.50 -12.61
C LYS A 197 -12.04 18.33 -11.17
N THR A 198 -11.18 17.86 -10.27
CA THR A 198 -11.56 17.63 -8.86
C THR A 198 -11.47 18.88 -8.01
N TYR A 199 -10.40 19.66 -8.18
CA TYR A 199 -10.04 20.75 -7.26
C TYR A 199 -10.17 22.14 -7.88
N GLY A 200 -10.37 22.24 -9.19
CA GLY A 200 -10.34 23.52 -9.91
C GLY A 200 -8.94 24.14 -9.95
N LEU A 201 -7.89 23.35 -9.70
CA LEU A 201 -6.50 23.78 -9.66
C LEU A 201 -5.68 23.01 -10.70
N GLU A 202 -4.81 23.70 -11.43
CA GLU A 202 -3.79 23.06 -12.25
C GLU A 202 -2.69 22.47 -11.35
N LEU A 203 -2.05 21.38 -11.76
CA LEU A 203 -0.94 20.79 -10.98
C LEU A 203 0.19 21.80 -10.75
N GLY A 204 0.49 22.64 -11.73
CA GLY A 204 1.53 23.68 -11.63
C GLY A 204 1.24 24.77 -10.60
N GLN A 205 -0.01 24.91 -10.14
CA GLN A 205 -0.35 25.82 -9.04
C GLN A 205 -0.03 25.23 -7.66
N VAL A 206 0.16 23.90 -7.59
CA VAL A 206 0.39 23.17 -6.33
C VAL A 206 1.81 22.59 -6.26
N LEU A 207 2.41 22.26 -7.42
CA LEU A 207 3.77 21.77 -7.57
C LEU A 207 4.62 22.84 -8.26
N ALA A 208 5.70 23.28 -7.61
CA ALA A 208 6.58 24.31 -8.16
C ALA A 208 7.18 23.92 -9.53
N ASN A 209 7.45 22.62 -9.74
CA ASN A 209 7.84 22.06 -11.02
C ASN A 209 7.31 20.62 -11.13
N VAL A 210 6.29 20.41 -11.97
CA VAL A 210 5.61 19.11 -12.13
C VAL A 210 6.58 18.03 -12.61
N ASP A 211 7.42 18.33 -13.60
CA ASP A 211 8.37 17.36 -14.16
C ASP A 211 9.42 16.93 -13.16
N LEU A 212 9.97 17.88 -12.40
CA LEU A 212 10.95 17.60 -11.36
C LEU A 212 10.34 16.81 -10.20
N ALA A 213 9.12 17.15 -9.78
CA ALA A 213 8.39 16.41 -8.75
C ALA A 213 8.14 14.97 -9.19
N VAL A 214 7.60 14.77 -10.40
CA VAL A 214 7.35 13.42 -10.94
C VAL A 214 8.65 12.64 -11.14
N GLY A 215 9.70 13.28 -11.67
CA GLY A 215 11.00 12.64 -11.92
C GLY A 215 11.68 12.17 -10.63
N SER A 216 11.72 13.03 -9.61
CA SER A 216 12.32 12.71 -8.31
C SER A 216 11.49 11.69 -7.52
N TYR A 217 10.16 11.76 -7.57
CA TYR A 217 9.27 10.73 -7.05
C TYR A 217 9.58 9.35 -7.63
N ARG A 218 9.64 9.26 -8.97
CA ARG A 218 9.96 8.01 -9.67
C ARG A 218 11.35 7.50 -9.28
N PHE A 219 12.34 8.39 -9.18
CA PHE A 219 13.69 8.03 -8.75
C PHE A 219 13.69 7.47 -7.33
N ALA A 220 13.02 8.14 -6.40
CA ALA A 220 12.98 7.74 -5.00
C ALA A 220 12.33 6.36 -4.81
N VAL A 221 11.19 6.10 -5.46
CA VAL A 221 10.51 4.80 -5.35
C VAL A 221 11.30 3.68 -6.05
N ARG A 222 11.83 3.93 -7.26
CA ARG A 222 12.53 2.89 -8.04
C ARG A 222 13.91 2.53 -7.46
N GLN A 223 14.61 3.51 -6.91
CA GLN A 223 16.04 3.36 -6.57
C GLN A 223 16.26 3.51 -5.08
N LEU A 224 15.85 4.64 -4.49
CA LEU A 224 16.22 5.01 -3.12
C LEU A 224 15.59 4.07 -2.09
N ILE A 225 14.27 3.88 -2.13
CA ILE A 225 13.55 3.07 -1.14
C ILE A 225 14.06 1.62 -1.12
N PRO A 226 14.18 0.90 -2.27
CA PRO A 226 14.72 -0.45 -2.27
C PRO A 226 16.17 -0.53 -1.75
N ILE A 227 17.02 0.45 -2.04
CA ILE A 227 18.40 0.51 -1.52
C ILE A 227 18.38 0.72 0.00
N ALA A 228 17.62 1.70 0.48
CA ALA A 228 17.52 2.02 1.90
C ALA A 228 16.98 0.82 2.69
N ALA A 229 15.94 0.15 2.18
CA ALA A 229 15.37 -1.00 2.85
C ALA A 229 16.32 -2.22 2.86
N ARG A 230 17.08 -2.45 1.78
CA ARG A 230 18.16 -3.46 1.78
C ARG A 230 19.27 -3.12 2.77
N ALA A 231 19.71 -1.87 2.80
CA ALA A 231 20.74 -1.42 3.74
C ALA A 231 20.28 -1.57 5.19
N ALA A 232 19.04 -1.20 5.50
CA ALA A 232 18.43 -1.39 6.81
C ALA A 232 18.35 -2.88 7.18
N TRP A 233 17.94 -3.75 6.26
CA TRP A 233 17.99 -5.20 6.46
C TRP A 233 19.40 -5.69 6.78
N HIS A 234 20.41 -5.26 6.01
CA HIS A 234 21.79 -5.68 6.24
C HIS A 234 22.33 -5.23 7.60
N ALA A 235 21.96 -4.04 8.06
CA ALA A 235 22.34 -3.50 9.36
C ALA A 235 21.68 -4.25 10.53
N GLU A 236 20.41 -4.64 10.38
CA GLU A 236 19.59 -5.24 11.46
C GLU A 236 19.41 -6.76 11.31
N ARG A 237 20.17 -7.39 10.41
CA ARG A 237 19.99 -8.79 9.96
C ARG A 237 19.95 -9.79 11.10
N ASP A 238 20.85 -9.65 12.07
CA ASP A 238 20.98 -10.60 13.17
C ASP A 238 19.82 -10.47 14.17
N GLU A 239 19.30 -9.26 14.36
CA GLU A 239 18.11 -9.02 15.19
C GLU A 239 16.83 -9.51 14.50
N ILE A 240 16.67 -9.24 13.21
CA ILE A 240 15.49 -9.72 12.46
C ILE A 240 15.50 -11.25 12.31
N ARG A 241 16.67 -11.89 12.18
CA ARG A 241 16.77 -13.36 12.20
C ARG A 241 16.36 -13.97 13.53
N LYS A 242 16.60 -13.28 14.67
CA LYS A 242 16.11 -13.73 15.97
C LYS A 242 14.57 -13.67 16.08
N LEU A 243 13.91 -12.82 15.27
CA LEU A 243 12.45 -12.74 15.19
C LEU A 243 11.81 -13.89 14.38
N SER A 244 12.60 -14.76 13.75
CA SER A 244 12.09 -15.91 12.97
C SER A 244 13.11 -17.05 12.94
N PRO A 245 13.06 -18.04 13.85
CA PRO A 245 14.00 -19.15 13.85
C PRO A 245 13.59 -20.17 12.78
N GLY A 246 14.20 -20.09 11.60
CA GLY A 246 14.25 -21.19 10.63
C GLY A 246 14.03 -20.79 9.17
N PRO A 247 14.63 -21.52 8.21
CA PRO A 247 14.31 -21.41 6.79
C PRO A 247 12.90 -21.97 6.56
N GLY A 248 11.89 -21.11 6.70
CA GLY A 248 10.47 -21.50 6.66
C GLY A 248 9.58 -20.77 7.67
N ALA A 249 10.16 -20.04 8.64
CA ALA A 249 9.41 -19.36 9.71
C ALA A 249 8.92 -17.94 9.35
N ALA A 250 8.98 -17.56 8.08
CA ALA A 250 8.19 -16.45 7.59
C ALA A 250 6.89 -17.03 7.02
N THR A 251 5.85 -17.18 7.85
CA THR A 251 4.46 -17.20 7.38
C THR A 251 3.67 -16.11 8.09
N ILE A 252 3.59 -14.94 7.47
CA ILE A 252 2.79 -13.77 7.83
C ILE A 252 1.91 -13.47 6.61
N CYS A 253 0.60 -13.56 6.84
CA CYS A 253 -0.46 -13.78 5.88
C CYS A 253 -0.58 -12.73 4.76
N THR A 254 -0.13 -13.04 3.53
CA THR A 254 -0.49 -12.25 2.34
C THR A 254 -1.82 -12.71 1.69
N GLY A 255 -2.24 -13.96 1.94
CA GLY A 255 -3.38 -14.58 1.23
C GLY A 255 -4.79 -14.11 1.63
N LYS A 256 -5.01 -13.67 2.89
CA LYS A 256 -6.33 -13.16 3.33
C LYS A 256 -6.51 -11.66 3.06
N VAL A 257 -5.42 -10.90 3.00
CA VAL A 257 -5.43 -9.43 2.84
C VAL A 257 -5.71 -9.05 1.38
N SER A 258 -5.08 -9.75 0.42
CA SER A 258 -5.34 -9.55 -1.01
C SER A 258 -6.81 -9.80 -1.39
N GLY A 259 -7.45 -10.83 -0.81
CA GLY A 259 -8.87 -11.11 -0.99
C GLY A 259 -9.79 -9.99 -0.47
N ASN A 260 -9.44 -9.37 0.66
CA ASN A 260 -10.21 -8.24 1.22
C ASN A 260 -10.04 -6.95 0.41
N ILE A 261 -8.84 -6.69 -0.13
CA ILE A 261 -8.60 -5.52 -0.99
C ILE A 261 -9.35 -5.67 -2.30
N ALA A 262 -9.27 -6.82 -2.98
CA ALA A 262 -10.01 -7.08 -4.22
C ALA A 262 -11.51 -6.92 -4.01
N ALA A 263 -12.07 -7.50 -2.94
CA ALA A 263 -13.48 -7.34 -2.60
C ALA A 263 -13.84 -5.88 -2.27
N SER A 264 -12.97 -5.16 -1.56
CA SER A 264 -13.19 -3.75 -1.21
C SER A 264 -13.09 -2.83 -2.42
N MET A 265 -12.17 -3.09 -3.35
CA MET A 265 -12.10 -2.39 -4.64
C MET A 265 -13.41 -2.59 -5.40
N ALA A 266 -14.03 -3.78 -5.32
CA ALA A 266 -15.29 -4.08 -6.03
C ALA A 266 -16.46 -3.26 -5.50
N LEU A 267 -16.54 -3.20 -4.17
CA LEU A 267 -17.55 -2.42 -3.48
C LEU A 267 -17.33 -0.92 -3.71
N THR A 268 -16.07 -0.49 -3.74
CA THR A 268 -15.69 0.90 -3.96
C THR A 268 -16.00 1.33 -5.39
N THR A 269 -15.60 0.56 -6.42
CA THR A 269 -15.96 0.85 -7.81
C THR A 269 -17.47 0.91 -8.02
N ARG A 270 -18.22 0.02 -7.37
CA ARG A 270 -19.69 0.05 -7.36
C ARG A 270 -20.24 1.33 -6.72
N SER A 271 -19.72 1.73 -5.55
CA SER A 271 -20.12 2.97 -4.89
C SER A 271 -19.74 4.23 -5.67
N LEU A 272 -18.74 4.13 -6.53
CA LEU A 272 -18.30 5.21 -7.42
C LEU A 272 -19.14 5.31 -8.70
N GLY A 273 -20.10 4.40 -8.95
CA GLY A 273 -21.02 4.47 -10.09
C GLY A 273 -20.48 3.90 -11.40
N LEU A 274 -19.43 3.07 -11.36
CA LEU A 274 -18.86 2.42 -12.54
C LEU A 274 -19.73 1.22 -12.97
N GLU A 275 -19.94 1.05 -14.28
CA GLU A 275 -21.04 0.23 -14.88
C GLU A 275 -21.14 -1.27 -14.45
N PRO A 276 -22.37 -1.85 -14.36
CA PRO A 276 -22.73 -3.21 -13.89
C PRO A 276 -22.10 -4.45 -14.57
N GLY A 277 -21.46 -4.32 -15.73
CA GLY A 277 -21.13 -5.47 -16.60
C GLY A 277 -20.03 -6.42 -16.11
N CYS A 278 -19.20 -6.00 -15.14
CA CYS A 278 -17.97 -6.72 -14.77
C CYS A 278 -18.07 -7.57 -13.49
N TYR A 279 -19.19 -7.47 -12.75
CA TYR A 279 -19.22 -7.85 -11.32
C TYR A 279 -19.37 -9.34 -11.02
N ARG A 280 -19.90 -10.16 -11.94
CA ARG A 280 -20.19 -11.57 -11.65
C ARG A 280 -18.94 -12.47 -11.62
N TRP A 281 -17.79 -11.95 -12.03
CA TRP A 281 -16.51 -12.68 -12.05
C TRP A 281 -15.61 -12.43 -10.82
N TRP A 282 -15.80 -11.31 -10.12
CA TRP A 282 -14.87 -10.88 -9.05
C TRP A 282 -14.93 -11.71 -7.77
N CYS A 283 -16.10 -12.26 -7.41
CA CYS A 283 -16.22 -13.15 -6.24
C CYS A 283 -15.86 -14.62 -6.53
N GLY A 284 -15.71 -15.02 -7.80
CA GLY A 284 -15.50 -16.41 -8.21
C GLY A 284 -14.03 -16.83 -8.41
N CYS A 285 -13.11 -15.86 -8.53
CA CYS A 285 -11.74 -16.13 -8.99
C CYS A 285 -10.65 -15.99 -7.94
N CYS A 286 -10.98 -15.80 -6.66
CA CYS A 286 -9.99 -15.86 -5.59
C CYS A 286 -9.71 -17.35 -5.27
N PRO A 287 -8.52 -17.91 -5.58
CA PRO A 287 -8.20 -19.27 -5.16
C PRO A 287 -8.17 -19.30 -3.63
N LYS A 288 -8.83 -20.28 -3.02
CA LYS A 288 -8.74 -20.54 -1.58
C LYS A 288 -7.28 -20.87 -1.23
N LEU A 289 -6.51 -19.87 -0.80
CA LEU A 289 -5.18 -20.06 -0.24
C LEU A 289 -5.32 -20.35 1.27
N ALA A 290 -4.72 -21.46 1.70
CA ALA A 290 -4.88 -22.06 3.02
C ALA A 290 -4.44 -21.14 4.19
N PRO A 291 -5.04 -21.28 5.39
CA PRO A 291 -4.69 -20.47 6.55
C PRO A 291 -3.39 -20.96 7.22
N CYS A 292 -2.58 -20.03 7.74
CA CYS A 292 -1.44 -20.32 8.62
C CYS A 292 -1.46 -19.39 9.84
N SER A 293 -1.07 -19.94 10.98
CA SER A 293 -1.15 -19.38 12.34
C SER A 293 0.24 -19.05 12.88
N LEU A 294 0.46 -17.89 13.54
CA LEU A 294 1.64 -17.63 14.40
C LEU A 294 1.44 -16.46 15.40
N SER A 295 2.25 -16.43 16.47
CA SER A 295 1.94 -15.87 17.81
C SER A 295 2.57 -14.48 18.17
N PRO A 296 2.13 -13.83 19.28
CA PRO A 296 2.41 -12.42 19.63
C PRO A 296 3.87 -12.04 19.97
N SER A 297 4.76 -13.01 20.18
CA SER A 297 6.12 -12.78 20.72
C SER A 297 7.04 -11.97 19.81
N ASN A 298 6.74 -11.90 18.51
CA ASN A 298 7.63 -11.31 17.51
C ASN A 298 7.53 -9.77 17.40
N CYS A 299 6.56 -9.11 18.05
CA CYS A 299 6.40 -7.64 17.99
C CYS A 299 7.23 -6.87 19.06
N LEU A 300 7.64 -7.51 20.15
CA LEU A 300 8.18 -6.83 21.34
C LEU A 300 9.68 -6.45 21.26
N LEU A 301 10.43 -6.97 20.29
CA LEU A 301 11.90 -6.85 20.23
C LEU A 301 12.42 -5.64 19.41
N LEU A 302 11.58 -4.99 18.59
CA LEU A 302 11.94 -3.77 17.83
C LEU A 302 12.31 -2.56 18.71
N ARG A 303 12.10 -2.65 20.03
CA ARG A 303 12.38 -1.56 20.99
C ARG A 303 13.85 -1.46 21.44
N ARG A 304 14.69 -2.47 21.18
CA ARG A 304 16.07 -2.52 21.73
C ARG A 304 17.17 -2.22 20.69
N LYS A 305 17.33 -0.92 20.42
CA LYS A 305 18.58 -0.18 20.07
C LYS A 305 18.71 0.45 18.66
N SER A 306 19.21 1.68 18.71
CA SER A 306 19.93 2.52 17.73
C SER A 306 19.37 2.88 16.34
N CYS A 307 18.50 2.11 15.68
CA CYS A 307 18.22 2.42 14.27
C CYS A 307 17.35 3.69 14.05
N LEU A 308 16.50 4.06 15.02
CA LEU A 308 15.53 5.17 14.87
C LEU A 308 16.07 6.58 15.14
N ARG A 309 17.30 6.74 15.67
CA ARG A 309 17.86 8.08 15.97
C ARG A 309 18.62 8.74 14.81
N LYS A 310 19.00 8.00 13.78
CA LYS A 310 19.81 8.54 12.66
C LYS A 310 19.00 8.93 11.42
N ALA A 311 17.77 8.43 11.27
CA ALA A 311 16.93 8.74 10.11
C ALA A 311 16.13 10.05 10.25
N SER A 312 16.12 10.70 11.42
CA SER A 312 15.44 11.99 11.66
C SER A 312 16.37 13.20 11.66
N ALA A 313 17.62 13.04 11.20
CA ALA A 313 18.63 14.09 11.16
C ALA A 313 19.18 14.23 9.73
N SER A 314 18.28 14.49 8.78
CA SER A 314 18.56 14.91 7.40
C SER A 314 17.25 15.22 6.68
#